data_AF-A0A4Q2Y7C0-F1
#
_entry.id   AF-A0A4Q2Y7C0-F1
#
_cell.length_a   1.000
_cell.length_b   1.000
_cell.length_c   1.000
_cell.angle_alpha   90.00
_cell.angle_beta   90.00
_cell.angle_gamma   90.00
#
_symmetry.space_group_name_H-M   'P 1'
#
loop_
_entity.id
_entity.type
_entity.pdbx_description
1 polymer ?
#
loop_
_entity_poly.entity_id
_entity_poly.type
_entity_poly.pdbx_seq_one_letter_code
_entity_poly.pdbx_strand_id
1 'polypeptide(L)'
;MEITNTNLTSSSWLAVGRGNGDVNNVSSLNISGSIVGVANLSTGFANGLANLSTQNITIANSTFNNTGQSLIGESRGATTNITVSGSSVLNTREIQVALGGGVVAGASAANITLQDTAVWNVGTEANIAYASIGRAGGTGNLTVKNSAKFVNYDDFSLAEAGTSTGTLTIQDSATVTIRSGLLGRGVGGTGLVNQSGGSLTALGASTVVDPVDFEIGLSGNATYNLTGGTATTNGRTGVARNAGSVSSLNISGGTFTHNNAARLFHVGHAGTGTLSVSGTGQLAAAGGLYVGTVATGVGTLTQTGGVINIGRNVILGENGKATVNLSGGQLNMNTTGTVNFVVGNFGTGQATLNISGTADVRLMN
;
A
#
# COMPACT_ATOMS: atom_id res chain seq x y z
N MET A 1 -5.47 -31.76 0.99
CA MET A 1 -4.73 -32.17 2.20
C MET A 1 -5.37 -31.49 3.39
N GLU A 2 -5.54 -32.21 4.49
CA GLU A 2 -6.03 -31.68 5.76
C GLU A 2 -4.99 -31.92 6.85
N ILE A 3 -4.74 -30.91 7.67
CA ILE A 3 -3.83 -30.94 8.81
C ILE A 3 -4.63 -30.43 10.00
N THR A 4 -4.97 -31.33 10.93
CA THR A 4 -5.90 -31.02 12.02
C THR A 4 -5.32 -31.48 13.35
N ASN A 5 -5.30 -30.57 14.34
CA ASN A 5 -4.86 -30.82 15.71
C ASN A 5 -3.50 -31.54 15.80
N THR A 6 -2.56 -31.15 14.95
CA THR A 6 -1.26 -31.84 14.83
C THR A 6 -0.11 -30.89 14.53
N ASN A 7 1.10 -31.44 14.53
CA ASN A 7 2.32 -30.75 14.14
C ASN A 7 2.86 -31.35 12.84
N LEU A 8 3.04 -30.53 11.81
CA LEU A 8 3.74 -30.91 10.58
C LEU A 8 5.01 -30.08 10.45
N THR A 9 6.15 -30.75 10.22
CA THR A 9 7.40 -30.05 9.90
C THR A 9 8.00 -30.58 8.62
N SER A 10 8.54 -29.68 7.80
CA SER A 10 9.32 -29.98 6.61
C SER A 10 10.51 -29.04 6.55
N SER A 11 11.72 -29.57 6.38
CA SER A 11 12.93 -28.77 6.15
C SER A 11 13.03 -28.22 4.73
N SER A 12 11.99 -28.42 3.91
CA SER A 12 11.96 -28.06 2.49
C SER A 12 10.67 -27.32 2.16
N TRP A 13 10.21 -27.45 0.91
CA TRP A 13 9.01 -26.82 0.40
C TRP A 13 7.73 -27.52 0.88
N LEU A 14 6.74 -26.72 1.27
CA LEU A 14 5.34 -27.10 1.15
C LEU A 14 4.81 -26.47 -0.14
N ALA A 15 4.37 -27.34 -1.06
CA ALA A 15 3.87 -26.92 -2.36
C ALA A 15 2.40 -27.28 -2.50
N VAL A 16 1.58 -26.32 -2.94
CA VAL A 16 0.16 -26.54 -3.24
C VAL A 16 -0.08 -26.29 -4.72
N GLY A 17 -0.63 -27.28 -5.43
CA GLY A 17 -0.91 -27.16 -6.87
C GLY A 17 0.33 -26.97 -7.75
N ARG A 18 1.49 -27.46 -7.32
CA ARG A 18 2.72 -27.45 -8.11
C ARG A 18 2.68 -28.54 -9.19
N GLY A 19 2.82 -28.15 -10.46
CA GLY A 19 2.78 -29.05 -11.62
C GLY A 19 1.36 -29.41 -12.10
N ASN A 20 0.32 -28.74 -11.59
CA ASN A 20 -1.07 -29.13 -11.81
C ASN A 20 -1.69 -28.56 -13.10
N GLY A 21 -0.85 -28.28 -14.11
CA GLY A 21 -0.99 -27.27 -15.18
C GLY A 21 -2.23 -27.28 -16.08
N ASP A 22 -3.20 -28.16 -15.85
CA ASP A 22 -4.44 -28.23 -16.62
C ASP A 22 -5.52 -27.26 -16.11
N VAL A 23 -6.46 -26.96 -17.00
CA VAL A 23 -7.63 -26.11 -16.74
C VAL A 23 -8.53 -26.74 -15.69
N ASN A 24 -9.02 -25.94 -14.73
CA ASN A 24 -10.00 -26.32 -13.70
C ASN A 24 -9.50 -27.27 -12.60
N ASN A 25 -8.20 -27.59 -12.56
CA ASN A 25 -7.66 -28.34 -11.44
C ASN A 25 -7.71 -27.52 -10.15
N VAL A 26 -8.12 -28.14 -9.04
CA VAL A 26 -8.17 -27.50 -7.72
C VAL A 26 -7.31 -28.28 -6.74
N SER A 27 -6.39 -27.59 -6.07
CA SER A 27 -5.61 -28.14 -4.96
C SER A 27 -6.00 -27.43 -3.67
N SER A 28 -6.45 -28.18 -2.66
CA SER A 28 -6.87 -27.62 -1.38
C SER A 28 -5.96 -28.07 -0.23
N LEU A 29 -5.60 -27.12 0.63
CA LEU A 29 -4.88 -27.34 1.89
C LEU A 29 -5.67 -26.69 3.02
N ASN A 30 -6.13 -27.49 3.99
CA ASN A 30 -6.81 -26.99 5.18
C ASN A 30 -5.95 -27.27 6.41
N ILE A 31 -5.67 -26.24 7.20
CA ILE A 31 -4.89 -26.31 8.44
C ILE A 31 -5.78 -25.80 9.58
N SER A 32 -6.04 -26.65 10.56
CA SER A 32 -6.91 -26.34 11.70
C SER A 32 -6.31 -26.80 13.03
N GLY A 33 -6.30 -25.93 14.04
CA GLY A 33 -5.78 -26.27 15.38
C GLY A 33 -4.34 -26.81 15.38
N SER A 34 -3.52 -26.45 14.38
CA SER A 34 -2.25 -27.12 14.10
C SER A 34 -1.05 -26.18 14.11
N ILE A 35 0.15 -26.75 14.21
CA ILE A 35 1.41 -26.03 13.99
C ILE A 35 2.08 -26.62 12.75
N VAL A 36 2.33 -25.79 11.74
CA VAL A 36 3.01 -26.18 10.52
C VAL A 36 4.31 -25.39 10.38
N GLY A 37 5.44 -26.08 10.24
CA GLY A 37 6.75 -25.49 10.02
C GLY A 37 7.35 -25.92 8.69
N VAL A 38 7.70 -24.98 7.82
CA VAL A 38 8.26 -25.26 6.49
C VAL A 38 9.45 -24.34 6.21
N ALA A 39 10.35 -24.78 5.34
CA ALA A 39 11.45 -23.92 4.90
C ALA A 39 11.02 -22.99 3.76
N ASN A 40 10.08 -23.40 2.90
CA ASN A 40 9.54 -22.55 1.84
C ASN A 40 8.07 -22.89 1.56
N LEU A 41 7.32 -21.94 1.01
CA LEU A 41 5.96 -22.12 0.52
C LEU A 41 5.91 -21.76 -0.97
N SER A 42 5.35 -22.64 -1.80
CA SER A 42 5.06 -22.35 -3.22
C SER A 42 3.63 -22.73 -3.54
N THR A 43 2.92 -21.86 -4.26
CA THR A 43 1.62 -22.18 -4.82
C THR A 43 1.58 -21.92 -6.32
N GLY A 44 1.00 -22.86 -7.06
CA GLY A 44 0.75 -22.66 -8.47
C GLY A 44 2.00 -22.61 -9.35
N PHE A 45 3.13 -23.19 -8.95
CA PHE A 45 4.31 -23.32 -9.81
C PHE A 45 4.12 -24.38 -10.89
N ALA A 46 4.54 -24.09 -12.12
CA ALA A 46 4.58 -25.06 -13.20
C ALA A 46 5.76 -24.87 -14.17
N ASN A 47 7.01 -24.77 -13.68
CA ASN A 47 8.25 -24.85 -14.48
C ASN A 47 8.21 -24.22 -15.90
N GLY A 48 7.70 -23.00 -16.02
CA GLY A 48 7.62 -22.26 -17.30
C GLY A 48 6.38 -22.57 -18.18
N LEU A 49 5.49 -23.46 -17.74
CA LEU A 49 4.22 -23.78 -18.38
C LEU A 49 3.08 -22.90 -17.82
N ALA A 50 2.02 -22.73 -18.62
CA ALA A 50 0.78 -22.18 -18.11
C ALA A 50 0.20 -23.14 -17.06
N ASN A 51 -0.33 -22.58 -15.98
CA ASN A 51 -0.92 -23.31 -14.87
C ASN A 51 -2.34 -22.82 -14.62
N LEU A 52 -3.32 -23.32 -15.38
CA LEU A 52 -4.72 -22.86 -15.30
C LEU A 52 -5.48 -23.51 -14.13
N SER A 53 -4.82 -23.65 -12.98
CA SER A 53 -5.32 -24.32 -11.79
C SER A 53 -5.51 -23.36 -10.61
N THR A 54 -6.34 -23.78 -9.67
CA THR A 54 -6.66 -23.05 -8.44
C THR A 54 -6.03 -23.73 -7.22
N GLN A 55 -5.44 -22.94 -6.33
CA GLN A 55 -4.94 -23.39 -5.04
C GLN A 55 -5.73 -22.71 -3.93
N ASN A 56 -6.41 -23.49 -3.09
CA ASN A 56 -7.18 -22.98 -1.97
C ASN A 56 -6.49 -23.37 -0.67
N ILE A 57 -6.08 -22.40 0.14
CA ILE A 57 -5.44 -22.62 1.43
C ILE A 57 -6.29 -21.98 2.52
N THR A 58 -6.68 -22.75 3.52
CA THR A 58 -7.36 -22.25 4.71
C THR A 58 -6.50 -22.54 5.94
N ILE A 59 -6.27 -21.51 6.75
CA ILE A 59 -5.54 -21.60 8.02
C ILE A 59 -6.45 -21.04 9.11
N ALA A 60 -6.94 -21.91 10.00
CA ALA A 60 -7.86 -21.54 11.07
C ALA A 60 -7.31 -21.98 12.43
N ASN A 61 -7.30 -21.06 13.40
CA ASN A 61 -6.78 -21.29 14.76
C ASN A 61 -5.44 -22.06 14.78
N SER A 62 -4.52 -21.71 13.89
CA SER A 62 -3.28 -22.46 13.65
C SER A 62 -2.06 -21.56 13.57
N THR A 63 -0.88 -22.11 13.86
CA THR A 63 0.39 -21.41 13.61
C THR A 63 1.06 -21.97 12.37
N PHE A 64 1.40 -21.12 11.41
CA PHE A 64 2.16 -21.50 10.23
C PHE A 64 3.46 -20.72 10.18
N ASN A 65 4.58 -21.43 10.22
CA ASN A 65 5.92 -20.87 10.22
C ASN A 65 6.62 -21.23 8.90
N ASN A 66 6.93 -20.23 8.09
CA ASN A 66 7.78 -20.33 6.92
C ASN A 66 9.04 -19.51 7.11
N THR A 67 10.20 -20.16 7.20
CA THR A 67 11.48 -19.50 7.47
C THR A 67 12.17 -18.97 6.21
N GLY A 68 11.76 -19.43 5.03
CA GLY A 68 12.27 -18.99 3.73
C GLY A 68 11.22 -18.24 2.92
N GLN A 69 11.23 -18.48 1.61
CA GLN A 69 10.42 -17.71 0.67
C GLN A 69 8.97 -18.19 0.66
N SER A 70 8.03 -17.25 0.55
CA SER A 70 6.65 -17.52 0.19
C SER A 70 6.40 -17.03 -1.24
N LEU A 71 6.26 -17.96 -2.18
CA LEU A 71 5.94 -17.68 -3.57
C LEU A 71 4.49 -18.07 -3.82
N ILE A 72 3.61 -17.07 -3.87
CA ILE A 72 2.16 -17.28 -3.91
C ILE A 72 1.65 -16.94 -5.30
N GLY A 73 1.06 -17.90 -6.02
CA GLY A 73 0.56 -17.70 -7.39
C GLY A 73 1.73 -17.49 -8.36
N GLU A 74 2.62 -18.49 -8.45
CA GLU A 74 3.92 -18.31 -9.10
C GLU A 74 3.84 -18.29 -10.64
N SER A 75 3.07 -19.19 -11.25
CA SER A 75 3.04 -19.33 -12.71
C SER A 75 1.82 -18.66 -13.36
N ARG A 76 1.99 -18.28 -14.63
CA ARG A 76 0.92 -17.74 -15.48
C ARG A 76 -0.29 -18.67 -15.42
N GLY A 77 -1.47 -18.14 -15.16
CA GLY A 77 -2.75 -18.84 -15.11
C GLY A 77 -3.15 -19.28 -13.71
N ALA A 78 -2.20 -19.33 -12.78
CA ALA A 78 -2.45 -19.87 -11.45
C ALA A 78 -3.29 -18.87 -10.64
N THR A 79 -4.32 -19.38 -9.99
CA THR A 79 -5.10 -18.62 -9.02
C THR A 79 -4.89 -19.20 -7.63
N THR A 80 -4.33 -18.43 -6.71
CA THR A 80 -4.21 -18.85 -5.31
C THR A 80 -5.15 -18.05 -4.41
N ASN A 81 -5.96 -18.74 -3.61
CA ASN A 81 -6.80 -18.15 -2.58
C ASN A 81 -6.30 -18.61 -1.21
N ILE A 82 -5.99 -17.67 -0.32
CA ILE A 82 -5.57 -17.94 1.05
C ILE A 82 -6.51 -17.24 2.02
N THR A 83 -7.09 -17.98 2.95
CA THR A 83 -7.88 -17.43 4.06
C THR A 83 -7.20 -17.80 5.37
N VAL A 84 -6.88 -16.79 6.17
CA VAL A 84 -6.32 -16.93 7.51
C VAL A 84 -7.33 -16.35 8.52
N SER A 85 -7.83 -17.19 9.41
CA SER A 85 -8.96 -16.88 10.29
C SER A 85 -8.76 -17.35 11.73
N GLY A 86 -9.70 -16.95 12.60
CA GLY A 86 -9.61 -17.19 14.04
C GLY A 86 -8.36 -16.55 14.66
N SER A 87 -7.75 -17.24 15.63
CA SER A 87 -6.51 -16.79 16.30
C SER A 87 -5.23 -17.21 15.58
N SER A 88 -5.30 -17.48 14.27
CA SER A 88 -4.15 -17.99 13.53
C SER A 88 -2.98 -17.01 13.47
N VAL A 89 -1.76 -17.55 13.48
CA VAL A 89 -0.53 -16.77 13.30
C VAL A 89 0.23 -17.33 12.11
N LEU A 90 0.41 -16.49 11.10
CA LEU A 90 1.23 -16.77 9.92
C LEU A 90 2.54 -16.00 10.05
N ASN A 91 3.65 -16.71 10.18
CA ASN A 91 4.99 -16.14 10.21
C ASN A 91 5.70 -16.52 8.92
N THR A 92 6.09 -15.52 8.15
CA THR A 92 6.81 -15.70 6.89
C THR A 92 8.04 -14.80 6.88
N ARG A 93 9.13 -15.21 6.23
CA ARG A 93 10.27 -14.32 6.00
C ARG A 93 9.96 -13.33 4.88
N GLU A 94 10.02 -13.77 3.63
CA GLU A 94 9.75 -12.94 2.45
C GLU A 94 8.46 -13.40 1.76
N ILE A 95 7.70 -12.47 1.19
CA ILE A 95 6.51 -12.80 0.41
C ILE A 95 6.52 -12.10 -0.94
N GLN A 96 6.29 -12.91 -1.96
CA GLN A 96 5.98 -12.46 -3.31
C GLN A 96 4.61 -13.05 -3.71
N VAL A 97 3.67 -12.19 -4.07
CA VAL A 97 2.29 -12.56 -4.39
C VAL A 97 1.98 -12.23 -5.85
N ALA A 98 1.44 -13.22 -6.55
CA ALA A 98 1.10 -13.22 -7.97
C ALA A 98 2.31 -12.83 -8.84
N LEU A 99 3.21 -13.79 -9.12
CA LEU A 99 4.50 -13.54 -9.79
C LEU A 99 4.47 -13.77 -11.30
N GLY A 100 3.44 -14.41 -11.85
CA GLY A 100 3.44 -14.87 -13.23
C GLY A 100 2.62 -13.97 -14.14
N GLY A 101 3.20 -13.43 -15.22
CA GLY A 101 2.45 -13.35 -16.48
C GLY A 101 2.55 -12.12 -17.37
N GLY A 102 3.05 -10.96 -16.93
CA GLY A 102 3.03 -9.75 -17.77
C GLY A 102 1.61 -9.32 -18.22
N VAL A 103 1.52 -8.43 -19.20
CA VAL A 103 0.28 -7.71 -19.63
C VAL A 103 -0.75 -8.54 -20.42
N VAL A 104 -0.79 -9.86 -20.27
CA VAL A 104 -1.58 -10.75 -21.16
C VAL A 104 -2.56 -11.65 -20.42
N ALA A 105 -3.63 -12.02 -21.13
CA ALA A 105 -4.63 -12.96 -20.65
C ALA A 105 -3.98 -14.20 -20.02
N GLY A 106 -4.46 -14.56 -18.82
CA GLY A 106 -3.89 -15.64 -18.03
C GLY A 106 -2.76 -15.20 -17.09
N ALA A 107 -2.59 -13.94 -16.73
CA ALA A 107 -1.70 -13.58 -15.61
C ALA A 107 -2.12 -14.30 -14.30
N SER A 108 -1.15 -14.59 -13.43
CA SER A 108 -1.39 -15.20 -12.13
C SER A 108 -2.20 -14.26 -11.25
N ALA A 109 -3.10 -14.82 -10.45
CA ALA A 109 -3.88 -14.09 -9.47
C ALA A 109 -3.67 -14.70 -8.08
N ALA A 110 -3.64 -13.84 -7.06
CA ALA A 110 -3.64 -14.31 -5.69
C ALA A 110 -4.50 -13.42 -4.79
N ASN A 111 -5.41 -14.05 -4.05
CA ASN A 111 -6.35 -13.40 -3.14
C ASN A 111 -6.09 -13.88 -1.73
N ILE A 112 -5.68 -12.99 -0.84
CA ILE A 112 -5.34 -13.31 0.54
C ILE A 112 -6.24 -12.53 1.48
N THR A 113 -6.91 -13.23 2.39
CA THR A 113 -7.78 -12.63 3.40
C THR A 113 -7.28 -12.97 4.80
N LEU A 114 -6.96 -11.95 5.58
CA LEU A 114 -6.76 -12.03 7.02
C LEU A 114 -8.03 -11.53 7.71
N GLN A 115 -8.59 -12.33 8.61
CA GLN A 115 -9.83 -12.00 9.29
C GLN A 115 -9.85 -12.46 10.75
N ASP A 116 -10.93 -12.12 11.45
CA ASP A 116 -11.11 -12.33 12.89
C ASP A 116 -9.99 -11.67 13.69
N THR A 117 -9.12 -12.44 14.35
CA THR A 117 -7.96 -11.95 15.11
C THR A 117 -6.63 -12.47 14.55
N ALA A 118 -6.64 -12.96 13.30
CA ALA A 118 -5.47 -13.54 12.67
C ALA A 118 -4.33 -12.52 12.55
N VAL A 119 -3.09 -13.01 12.64
CA VAL A 119 -1.89 -12.20 12.52
C VAL A 119 -1.02 -12.75 11.41
N TRP A 120 -0.57 -11.90 10.49
CA TRP A 120 0.48 -12.22 9.54
C TRP A 120 1.70 -11.33 9.75
N ASN A 121 2.80 -11.95 10.19
CA ASN A 121 4.10 -11.33 10.35
C ASN A 121 5.00 -11.65 9.16
N VAL A 122 5.59 -10.61 8.56
CA VAL A 122 6.51 -10.69 7.43
C VAL A 122 7.85 -10.10 7.82
N GLY A 123 8.85 -10.97 7.91
CA GLY A 123 10.15 -10.64 8.47
C GLY A 123 10.08 -10.33 9.97
N THR A 124 11.19 -9.84 10.50
CA THR A 124 11.33 -9.34 11.87
C THR A 124 12.23 -8.11 11.87
N GLU A 125 12.26 -7.34 12.95
CA GLU A 125 13.27 -6.26 13.10
C GLU A 125 14.71 -6.77 12.96
N ALA A 126 15.00 -7.99 13.44
CA ALA A 126 16.34 -8.60 13.34
C ALA A 126 16.64 -9.20 11.95
N ASN A 127 15.60 -9.49 11.16
CA ASN A 127 15.69 -10.10 9.83
C ASN A 127 14.62 -9.46 8.93
N ILE A 128 14.90 -8.25 8.48
CA ILE A 128 14.00 -7.49 7.59
C ILE A 128 13.81 -8.22 6.26
N ALA A 129 12.59 -8.19 5.74
CA ALA A 129 12.24 -8.83 4.49
C ALA A 129 11.03 -8.14 3.86
N TYR A 130 11.11 -7.87 2.57
CA TYR A 130 10.06 -7.17 1.84
C TYR A 130 8.81 -8.03 1.65
N ALA A 131 7.68 -7.34 1.46
CA ALA A 131 6.40 -7.93 1.11
C ALA A 131 5.89 -7.29 -0.18
N SER A 132 5.55 -8.11 -1.18
CA SER A 132 5.12 -7.64 -2.48
C SER A 132 3.76 -8.23 -2.86
N ILE A 133 2.77 -7.36 -3.03
CA ILE A 133 1.43 -7.73 -3.48
C ILE A 133 1.28 -7.32 -4.95
N GLY A 134 1.26 -8.31 -5.84
CA GLY A 134 1.24 -8.11 -7.29
C GLY A 134 2.64 -7.83 -7.85
N ARG A 135 3.24 -8.83 -8.48
CA ARG A 135 4.61 -8.75 -9.02
C ARG A 135 4.66 -9.23 -10.48
N ALA A 136 5.58 -8.67 -11.28
CA ALA A 136 5.88 -9.17 -12.63
C ALA A 136 4.65 -9.39 -13.55
N GLY A 137 3.68 -8.46 -13.49
CA GLY A 137 2.43 -8.52 -14.26
C GLY A 137 1.27 -9.31 -13.63
N GLY A 138 1.46 -9.96 -12.48
CA GLY A 138 0.37 -10.64 -11.76
C GLY A 138 -0.55 -9.69 -10.99
N THR A 139 -1.70 -10.22 -10.57
CA THR A 139 -2.71 -9.50 -9.76
C THR A 139 -2.75 -10.05 -8.35
N GLY A 140 -2.22 -9.30 -7.39
CA GLY A 140 -2.26 -9.64 -5.96
C GLY A 140 -3.31 -8.82 -5.22
N ASN A 141 -4.05 -9.46 -4.33
CA ASN A 141 -5.02 -8.82 -3.44
C ASN A 141 -4.79 -9.26 -2.01
N LEU A 142 -4.64 -8.31 -1.08
CA LEU A 142 -4.58 -8.53 0.35
C LEU A 142 -5.75 -7.79 1.02
N THR A 143 -6.61 -8.53 1.72
CA THR A 143 -7.68 -7.99 2.54
C THR A 143 -7.38 -8.25 4.00
N VAL A 144 -7.40 -7.19 4.83
CA VAL A 144 -7.28 -7.27 6.29
C VAL A 144 -8.55 -6.71 6.90
N LYS A 145 -9.29 -7.54 7.63
CA LYS A 145 -10.62 -7.20 8.16
C LYS A 145 -10.84 -7.66 9.60
N ASN A 146 -12.00 -7.31 10.17
CA ASN A 146 -12.35 -7.54 11.56
C ASN A 146 -11.30 -6.91 12.50
N SER A 147 -10.53 -7.70 13.24
CA SER A 147 -9.45 -7.26 14.13
C SER A 147 -8.11 -7.91 13.75
N ALA A 148 -8.00 -8.41 12.51
CA ALA A 148 -6.79 -9.05 12.01
C ALA A 148 -5.64 -8.05 11.85
N LYS A 149 -4.42 -8.57 11.82
CA LYS A 149 -3.18 -7.79 11.75
C LYS A 149 -2.28 -8.26 10.63
N PHE A 150 -1.78 -7.31 9.84
CA PHE A 150 -0.67 -7.51 8.92
C PHE A 150 0.51 -6.65 9.37
N VAL A 151 1.67 -7.27 9.53
CA VAL A 151 2.90 -6.60 9.99
C VAL A 151 4.02 -6.92 9.01
N ASN A 152 4.65 -5.90 8.44
CA ASN A 152 5.85 -6.02 7.64
C ASN A 152 6.94 -5.05 8.13
N TYR A 153 8.11 -5.58 8.43
CA TYR A 153 9.22 -4.83 9.01
C TYR A 153 10.20 -4.26 7.96
N ASP A 154 9.78 -4.14 6.71
CA ASP A 154 10.62 -3.67 5.60
C ASP A 154 9.75 -2.95 4.55
N ASP A 155 10.19 -2.92 3.29
CA ASP A 155 9.41 -2.47 2.15
C ASP A 155 8.14 -3.30 1.93
N PHE A 156 6.98 -2.65 2.10
CA PHE A 156 5.72 -3.15 1.60
C PHE A 156 5.42 -2.51 0.24
N SER A 157 5.33 -3.33 -0.80
CA SER A 157 5.10 -2.89 -2.17
C SER A 157 3.76 -3.37 -2.71
N LEU A 158 3.03 -2.47 -3.37
CA LEU A 158 1.93 -2.83 -4.26
C LEU A 158 2.39 -2.61 -5.69
N ALA A 159 2.15 -3.60 -6.55
CA ALA A 159 2.54 -3.55 -7.96
C ALA A 159 4.05 -3.27 -8.15
N GLU A 160 4.88 -4.25 -7.80
CA GLU A 160 6.34 -4.08 -7.74
C GLU A 160 7.00 -3.88 -9.12
N ALA A 161 6.50 -4.53 -10.18
CA ALA A 161 7.19 -4.55 -11.47
C ALA A 161 6.26 -4.81 -12.66
N GLY A 162 6.55 -4.13 -13.77
CA GLY A 162 5.78 -4.23 -15.00
C GLY A 162 4.33 -3.79 -14.79
N THR A 163 3.39 -4.38 -15.51
CA THR A 163 1.96 -4.06 -15.41
C THR A 163 1.25 -4.79 -14.28
N SER A 164 1.96 -5.13 -13.19
CA SER A 164 1.32 -5.83 -12.08
C SER A 164 0.26 -4.95 -11.41
N THR A 165 -0.71 -5.60 -10.78
CA THR A 165 -1.72 -4.93 -9.97
C THR A 165 -1.62 -5.45 -8.55
N GLY A 166 -1.52 -4.52 -7.59
CA GLY A 166 -1.48 -4.83 -6.16
C GLY A 166 -2.59 -4.08 -5.43
N THR A 167 -3.45 -4.80 -4.74
CA THR A 167 -4.53 -4.22 -3.94
C THR A 167 -4.35 -4.54 -2.47
N LEU A 168 -4.49 -3.52 -1.62
CA LEU A 168 -4.67 -3.65 -0.17
C LEU A 168 -6.04 -3.11 0.23
N THR A 169 -6.84 -3.93 0.91
CA THR A 169 -8.11 -3.53 1.50
C THR A 169 -8.03 -3.62 3.03
N ILE A 170 -8.39 -2.53 3.71
CA ILE A 170 -8.42 -2.43 5.17
C ILE A 170 -9.81 -2.00 5.60
N GLN A 171 -10.43 -2.77 6.49
CA GLN A 171 -11.79 -2.52 6.97
C GLN A 171 -11.93 -2.83 8.47
N ASP A 172 -13.08 -2.46 9.03
CA ASP A 172 -13.46 -2.73 10.41
C ASP A 172 -12.46 -2.13 11.43
N SER A 173 -11.82 -2.96 12.25
CA SER A 173 -10.79 -2.59 13.25
C SER A 173 -9.41 -3.19 12.92
N ALA A 174 -9.20 -3.61 11.67
CA ALA A 174 -7.95 -4.22 11.24
C ALA A 174 -6.75 -3.30 11.45
N THR A 175 -5.57 -3.89 11.66
CA THR A 175 -4.31 -3.14 11.81
C THR A 175 -3.30 -3.56 10.75
N VAL A 176 -2.77 -2.58 10.03
CA VAL A 176 -1.66 -2.75 9.09
C VAL A 176 -0.48 -1.94 9.58
N THR A 177 0.65 -2.58 9.81
CA THR A 177 1.91 -1.92 10.17
C THR A 177 2.97 -2.29 9.15
N ILE A 178 3.57 -1.30 8.52
CA ILE A 178 4.61 -1.46 7.50
C ILE A 178 5.78 -0.52 7.81
N ARG A 179 7.01 -0.83 7.37
CA ARG A 179 8.12 0.13 7.50
C ARG A 179 8.04 1.20 6.41
N SER A 180 8.14 0.78 5.15
CA SER A 180 7.95 1.63 3.96
C SER A 180 6.67 1.23 3.23
N GLY A 181 5.99 2.19 2.61
CA GLY A 181 4.86 1.91 1.72
C GLY A 181 5.15 2.38 0.31
N LEU A 182 5.34 1.44 -0.62
CA LEU A 182 5.70 1.73 -2.01
C LEU A 182 4.55 1.28 -2.92
N LEU A 183 3.57 2.16 -3.11
CA LEU A 183 2.37 1.84 -3.90
C LEU A 183 2.63 2.20 -5.36
N GLY A 184 2.35 1.28 -6.29
CA GLY A 184 2.73 1.49 -7.69
C GLY A 184 4.25 1.63 -7.81
N ARG A 185 5.00 0.66 -7.26
CA ARG A 185 6.46 0.74 -7.20
C ARG A 185 7.09 0.68 -8.59
N GLY A 186 6.66 -0.26 -9.42
CA GLY A 186 7.21 -0.49 -10.76
C GLY A 186 6.57 0.36 -11.85
N VAL A 187 7.34 0.73 -12.87
CA VAL A 187 6.81 1.41 -14.06
C VAL A 187 5.73 0.54 -14.72
N GLY A 188 4.57 1.13 -14.99
CA GLY A 188 3.38 0.45 -15.52
C GLY A 188 2.54 -0.27 -14.47
N GLY A 189 3.02 -0.39 -13.23
CA GLY A 189 2.32 -1.06 -12.14
C GLY A 189 1.16 -0.22 -11.61
N THR A 190 0.13 -0.88 -11.09
CA THR A 190 -1.03 -0.22 -10.48
C THR A 190 -1.23 -0.66 -9.03
N GLY A 191 -0.96 0.24 -8.09
CA GLY A 191 -1.25 0.04 -6.67
C GLY A 191 -2.62 0.60 -6.28
N LEU A 192 -3.39 -0.14 -5.50
CA LEU A 192 -4.68 0.32 -4.96
C LEU A 192 -4.76 0.06 -3.46
N VAL A 193 -5.07 1.09 -2.69
CA VAL A 193 -5.44 0.96 -1.28
C VAL A 193 -6.87 1.42 -1.10
N ASN A 194 -7.71 0.56 -0.53
CA ASN A 194 -9.07 0.89 -0.09
C ASN A 194 -9.14 0.74 1.42
N GLN A 195 -9.31 1.86 2.13
CA GLN A 195 -9.42 1.86 3.58
C GLN A 195 -10.74 2.49 4.01
N SER A 196 -11.64 1.64 4.54
CA SER A 196 -12.95 2.06 5.08
C SER A 196 -13.01 2.02 6.61
N GLY A 197 -12.00 1.45 7.26
CA GLY A 197 -11.87 1.34 8.70
C GLY A 197 -10.43 1.01 9.11
N GLY A 198 -10.26 0.58 10.36
CA GLY A 198 -8.98 0.13 10.87
C GLY A 198 -7.89 1.20 10.91
N SER A 199 -6.65 0.75 11.07
CA SER A 199 -5.46 1.61 11.08
C SER A 199 -4.39 1.10 10.13
N LEU A 200 -3.74 2.03 9.42
CA LEU A 200 -2.48 1.81 8.73
C LEU A 200 -1.41 2.69 9.38
N THR A 201 -0.27 2.09 9.72
CA THR A 201 0.91 2.83 10.18
C THR A 201 2.10 2.47 9.31
N ALA A 202 2.63 3.46 8.61
CA ALA A 202 3.96 3.40 8.02
C ALA A 202 4.97 3.98 9.03
N LEU A 203 5.76 3.10 9.63
CA LEU A 203 6.67 3.41 10.74
C LEU A 203 7.74 4.43 10.37
N GLY A 204 8.11 4.54 9.09
CA GLY A 204 9.24 5.35 8.68
C GLY A 204 10.58 4.76 9.18
N ALA A 205 11.67 5.53 9.04
CA ALA A 205 12.99 5.04 9.36
C ALA A 205 13.18 4.80 10.86
N SER A 206 13.57 3.58 11.22
CA SER A 206 14.29 3.32 12.47
C SER A 206 15.78 3.52 12.18
N THR A 207 16.21 4.77 12.14
CA THR A 207 17.63 5.20 12.12
C THR A 207 18.57 4.57 11.08
N VAL A 208 19.08 5.44 10.19
CA VAL A 208 20.29 5.28 9.36
C VAL A 208 20.14 4.45 8.07
N VAL A 209 20.52 5.09 6.95
CA VAL A 209 20.91 4.59 5.62
C VAL A 209 19.93 4.71 4.43
N ASP A 210 18.60 4.66 4.54
CA ASP A 210 17.71 4.96 3.38
C ASP A 210 16.54 5.88 3.75
N PRO A 211 16.13 6.84 2.88
CA PRO A 211 14.88 7.56 3.09
C PRO A 211 13.71 6.58 2.94
N VAL A 212 13.20 6.16 4.09
CA VAL A 212 12.01 5.31 4.20
C VAL A 212 10.79 6.17 3.88
N ASP A 213 10.16 5.87 2.76
CA ASP A 213 9.13 6.71 2.15
C ASP A 213 7.76 6.00 2.17
N PHE A 214 6.70 6.80 2.26
CA PHE A 214 5.34 6.36 1.96
C PHE A 214 4.90 7.04 0.65
N GLU A 215 5.03 6.31 -0.44
CA GLU A 215 4.82 6.82 -1.79
C GLU A 215 3.55 6.22 -2.39
N ILE A 216 2.59 7.10 -2.65
CA ILE A 216 1.38 6.80 -3.41
C ILE A 216 1.72 7.07 -4.88
N GLY A 217 2.31 6.05 -5.51
CA GLY A 217 2.87 6.13 -6.85
C GLY A 217 4.34 6.50 -6.77
N LEU A 218 5.22 5.51 -6.77
CA LEU A 218 6.65 5.74 -6.89
C LEU A 218 7.02 5.98 -8.36
N SER A 219 6.90 4.94 -9.19
CA SER A 219 7.18 5.01 -10.64
C SER A 219 5.99 4.52 -11.48
N GLY A 220 5.14 3.66 -10.92
CA GLY A 220 3.85 3.29 -11.46
C GLY A 220 2.75 4.21 -10.97
N ASN A 221 1.51 3.80 -11.21
CA ASN A 221 0.32 4.52 -10.78
C ASN A 221 -0.17 3.95 -9.45
N ALA A 222 -0.69 4.81 -8.58
CA ALA A 222 -1.37 4.35 -7.39
C ALA A 222 -2.57 5.21 -7.02
N THR A 223 -3.56 4.56 -6.41
CA THR A 223 -4.70 5.24 -5.80
C THR A 223 -4.85 4.80 -4.36
N TYR A 224 -4.96 5.75 -3.45
CA TYR A 224 -5.33 5.49 -2.06
C TYR A 224 -6.68 6.16 -1.77
N ASN A 225 -7.70 5.35 -1.52
CA ASN A 225 -9.01 5.78 -1.05
C ASN A 225 -9.13 5.58 0.46
N LEU A 226 -9.24 6.68 1.20
CA LEU A 226 -9.52 6.71 2.63
C LEU A 226 -10.95 7.23 2.85
N THR A 227 -11.85 6.31 3.21
CA THR A 227 -13.27 6.61 3.47
C THR A 227 -13.62 6.45 4.96
N GLY A 228 -12.73 5.85 5.76
CA GLY A 228 -12.84 5.73 7.21
C GLY A 228 -11.56 5.16 7.84
N GLY A 229 -11.44 5.19 9.16
CA GLY A 229 -10.24 4.73 9.89
C GLY A 229 -9.11 5.77 9.95
N THR A 230 -7.89 5.31 10.26
CA THR A 230 -6.70 6.16 10.38
C THR A 230 -5.54 5.66 9.53
N ALA A 231 -4.80 6.57 8.91
CA ALA A 231 -3.58 6.28 8.17
C ALA A 231 -2.47 7.21 8.67
N THR A 232 -1.40 6.68 9.25
CA THR A 232 -0.29 7.47 9.79
C THR A 232 1.00 7.14 9.06
N THR A 233 1.70 8.17 8.60
CA THR A 233 2.99 8.07 7.92
C THR A 233 4.03 8.88 8.68
N ASN A 234 5.18 8.26 8.97
CA ASN A 234 6.27 8.87 9.75
C ASN A 234 7.53 9.15 8.91
N GLY A 235 7.58 8.65 7.68
CA GLY A 235 8.61 8.95 6.68
C GLY A 235 8.32 10.23 5.90
N ARG A 236 8.98 10.40 4.75
CA ARG A 236 8.50 11.34 3.73
C ARG A 236 7.27 10.74 3.07
N THR A 237 6.29 11.58 2.75
CA THR A 237 5.05 11.15 2.09
C THR A 237 4.89 11.89 0.77
N GLY A 238 4.57 11.16 -0.30
CA GLY A 238 4.42 11.71 -1.64
C GLY A 238 3.28 11.07 -2.41
N VAL A 239 2.69 11.85 -3.32
CA VAL A 239 1.76 11.38 -4.35
C VAL A 239 2.39 11.65 -5.71
N ALA A 240 2.59 10.59 -6.50
CA ALA A 240 3.28 10.61 -7.79
C ALA A 240 4.71 11.17 -7.71
N ARG A 241 5.62 10.35 -7.19
CA ARG A 241 7.00 10.74 -6.93
C ARG A 241 7.83 10.97 -8.19
N ASN A 242 7.95 9.95 -9.04
CA ASN A 242 8.80 10.00 -10.23
C ASN A 242 8.02 10.42 -11.47
N ALA A 243 8.75 10.92 -12.47
CA ALA A 243 8.19 11.26 -13.78
C ALA A 243 7.47 10.03 -14.40
N GLY A 244 6.32 10.28 -15.03
CA GLY A 244 5.47 9.23 -15.60
C GLY A 244 4.46 8.59 -14.63
N SER A 245 4.65 8.73 -13.31
CA SER A 245 3.64 8.30 -12.33
C SER A 245 2.41 9.23 -12.39
N VAL A 246 1.21 8.64 -12.42
CA VAL A 246 -0.07 9.34 -12.29
C VAL A 246 -0.84 8.72 -11.13
N SER A 247 -0.95 9.45 -10.02
CA SER A 247 -1.41 8.86 -8.75
C SER A 247 -2.28 9.79 -7.93
N SER A 248 -3.11 9.21 -7.06
CA SER A 248 -4.08 9.96 -6.26
C SER A 248 -4.19 9.50 -4.81
N LEU A 249 -4.34 10.48 -3.91
CA LEU A 249 -4.80 10.29 -2.54
C LEU A 249 -6.18 10.94 -2.40
N ASN A 250 -7.19 10.14 -2.09
CA ASN A 250 -8.58 10.57 -1.93
C ASN A 250 -9.01 10.34 -0.48
N ILE A 251 -9.36 11.41 0.22
CA ILE A 251 -9.78 11.39 1.62
C ILE A 251 -11.21 11.93 1.69
N SER A 252 -12.19 11.05 1.79
CA SER A 252 -13.62 11.43 1.92
C SER A 252 -14.18 11.18 3.33
N GLY A 253 -13.44 10.41 4.15
CA GLY A 253 -13.69 10.17 5.57
C GLY A 253 -12.41 9.69 6.26
N GLY A 254 -12.44 9.53 7.59
CA GLY A 254 -11.26 9.14 8.36
C GLY A 254 -10.18 10.22 8.43
N THR A 255 -8.99 9.83 8.93
CA THR A 255 -7.86 10.75 9.13
C THR A 255 -6.58 10.22 8.51
N PHE A 256 -5.99 10.99 7.61
CA PHE A 256 -4.64 10.79 7.10
C PHE A 256 -3.66 11.73 7.82
N THR A 257 -2.63 11.18 8.45
CA THR A 257 -1.61 11.92 9.20
C THR A 257 -0.25 11.71 8.57
N HIS A 258 0.39 12.79 8.14
CA HIS A 258 1.83 12.85 7.89
C HIS A 258 2.51 13.48 9.10
N ASN A 259 3.11 12.64 9.93
CA ASN A 259 3.53 12.99 11.28
C ASN A 259 4.93 13.66 11.34
N ASN A 260 5.71 13.56 10.26
CA ASN A 260 7.09 14.03 10.28
C ASN A 260 7.20 15.52 9.94
N ALA A 261 7.35 16.37 10.97
CA ALA A 261 7.51 17.82 10.81
C ALA A 261 8.78 18.25 10.08
N ALA A 262 9.82 17.40 10.07
CA ALA A 262 11.08 17.66 9.38
C ALA A 262 11.04 17.29 7.88
N ARG A 263 10.01 16.57 7.44
CA ARG A 263 9.82 16.16 6.04
C ARG A 263 8.64 16.91 5.43
N LEU A 264 8.57 16.87 4.11
CA LEU A 264 7.51 17.49 3.33
C LEU A 264 6.50 16.42 2.88
N PHE A 265 5.25 16.83 2.79
CA PHE A 265 4.22 16.13 2.03
C PHE A 265 4.24 16.68 0.59
N HIS A 266 4.50 15.82 -0.40
CA HIS A 266 4.45 16.20 -1.82
C HIS A 266 3.20 15.69 -2.53
N VAL A 267 2.65 16.53 -3.41
CA VAL A 267 1.60 16.17 -4.38
C VAL A 267 2.09 16.55 -5.77
N GLY A 268 2.41 15.57 -6.60
CA GLY A 268 3.05 15.77 -7.89
C GLY A 268 4.48 16.26 -7.71
N HIS A 269 5.38 15.40 -7.20
CA HIS A 269 6.78 15.77 -7.03
C HIS A 269 7.45 15.93 -8.40
N ALA A 270 7.68 14.82 -9.12
CA ALA A 270 8.10 14.81 -10.52
C ALA A 270 7.05 14.19 -11.48
N GLY A 271 6.05 13.48 -10.93
CA GLY A 271 4.91 12.94 -11.67
C GLY A 271 3.66 13.82 -11.58
N THR A 272 2.51 13.25 -11.97
CA THR A 272 1.19 13.89 -11.89
C THR A 272 0.44 13.38 -10.67
N GLY A 273 0.42 14.17 -9.60
CA GLY A 273 -0.20 13.78 -8.33
C GLY A 273 -1.49 14.54 -8.05
N THR A 274 -2.49 13.84 -7.52
CA THR A 274 -3.76 14.45 -7.09
C THR A 274 -4.02 14.16 -5.61
N LEU A 275 -4.34 15.20 -4.85
CA LEU A 275 -4.88 15.11 -3.50
C LEU A 275 -6.32 15.62 -3.50
N SER A 276 -7.25 14.81 -3.04
CA SER A 276 -8.67 15.19 -2.89
C SER A 276 -9.11 15.05 -1.45
N VAL A 277 -9.65 16.11 -0.86
CA VAL A 277 -10.25 16.09 0.49
C VAL A 277 -11.72 16.53 0.41
N SER A 278 -12.62 15.69 0.89
CA SER A 278 -14.06 15.90 0.79
C SER A 278 -14.81 15.31 1.98
N GLY A 279 -16.13 15.50 2.05
CA GLY A 279 -16.96 14.92 3.11
C GLY A 279 -16.48 15.32 4.51
N THR A 280 -16.22 14.32 5.35
CA THR A 280 -15.66 14.48 6.71
C THR A 280 -14.18 14.13 6.79
N GLY A 281 -13.52 13.96 5.64
CA GLY A 281 -12.12 13.60 5.54
C GLY A 281 -11.19 14.60 6.24
N GLN A 282 -10.15 14.08 6.88
CA GLN A 282 -9.15 14.89 7.57
C GLN A 282 -7.75 14.58 7.05
N LEU A 283 -7.00 15.62 6.70
CA LEU A 283 -5.57 15.57 6.46
C LEU A 283 -4.85 16.40 7.52
N ALA A 284 -3.91 15.78 8.23
CA ALA A 284 -3.00 16.47 9.13
C ALA A 284 -1.56 16.24 8.68
N ALA A 285 -0.88 17.29 8.20
CA ALA A 285 0.53 17.24 7.88
C ALA A 285 1.31 18.11 8.88
N ALA A 286 2.12 17.48 9.73
CA ALA A 286 2.99 18.18 10.66
C ALA A 286 4.08 18.99 9.92
N GLY A 287 4.51 18.49 8.76
CA GLY A 287 5.44 19.15 7.86
C GLY A 287 4.78 20.17 6.91
N GLY A 288 5.53 20.58 5.89
CA GLY A 288 5.01 21.45 4.83
C GLY A 288 4.27 20.66 3.75
N LEU A 289 3.36 21.32 3.02
CA LEU A 289 2.65 20.75 1.87
C LEU A 289 3.11 21.43 0.58
N TYR A 290 3.63 20.62 -0.35
CA TYR A 290 4.13 21.09 -1.64
C TYR A 290 3.31 20.45 -2.76
N VAL A 291 2.77 21.29 -3.64
CA VAL A 291 1.96 20.85 -4.78
C VAL A 291 2.68 21.27 -6.05
N GLY A 292 3.06 20.33 -6.92
CA GLY A 292 3.83 20.61 -8.13
C GLY A 292 5.25 21.08 -7.79
N THR A 293 6.15 20.14 -7.49
CA THR A 293 7.45 20.46 -6.85
C THR A 293 8.58 20.71 -7.86
N VAL A 294 8.98 19.72 -8.67
CA VAL A 294 10.06 19.90 -9.68
C VAL A 294 9.50 20.24 -11.06
N ALA A 295 10.36 20.60 -12.01
CA ALA A 295 9.96 21.09 -13.34
C ALA A 295 8.95 20.20 -14.10
N THR A 296 9.04 18.88 -13.96
CA THR A 296 8.07 17.94 -14.57
C THR A 296 6.85 17.66 -13.71
N GLY A 297 6.89 18.05 -12.43
CA GLY A 297 5.87 17.79 -11.44
C GLY A 297 4.59 18.57 -11.71
N VAL A 298 3.47 17.86 -11.71
CA VAL A 298 2.13 18.45 -11.83
C VAL A 298 1.32 18.01 -10.62
N GLY A 299 1.03 18.95 -9.72
CA GLY A 299 0.23 18.69 -8.53
C GLY A 299 -1.18 19.27 -8.66
N THR A 300 -2.18 18.51 -8.25
CA THR A 300 -3.55 19.00 -8.07
C THR A 300 -4.01 18.79 -6.64
N LEU A 301 -4.53 19.82 -6.00
CA LEU A 301 -5.26 19.73 -4.72
C LEU A 301 -6.70 20.15 -4.94
N THR A 302 -7.66 19.30 -4.60
CA THR A 302 -9.08 19.65 -4.58
C THR A 302 -9.64 19.47 -3.17
N GLN A 303 -10.25 20.51 -2.63
CA GLN A 303 -10.98 20.46 -1.36
C GLN A 303 -12.43 20.92 -1.56
N THR A 304 -13.37 19.99 -1.34
CA THR A 304 -14.82 20.28 -1.40
C THR A 304 -15.51 20.12 -0.04
N GLY A 305 -14.78 19.68 0.97
CA GLY A 305 -15.23 19.44 2.34
C GLY A 305 -14.07 19.09 3.25
N GLY A 306 -14.37 18.58 4.46
CA GLY A 306 -13.35 18.11 5.39
C GLY A 306 -12.42 19.20 5.94
N VAL A 307 -11.31 18.77 6.54
CA VAL A 307 -10.31 19.64 7.16
C VAL A 307 -8.90 19.26 6.70
N ILE A 308 -8.12 20.25 6.30
CA ILE A 308 -6.69 20.12 6.04
C ILE A 308 -5.94 20.99 7.06
N ASN A 309 -5.06 20.39 7.86
CA ASN A 309 -4.21 21.07 8.81
C ASN A 309 -2.75 20.90 8.40
N ILE A 310 -2.04 22.01 8.16
CA ILE A 310 -0.62 22.01 7.77
C ILE A 310 0.19 22.76 8.84
N GLY A 311 1.24 22.14 9.36
CA GLY A 311 2.07 22.69 10.45
C GLY A 311 3.24 23.57 10.00
N ARG A 312 3.53 23.61 8.69
CA ARG A 312 4.61 24.43 8.10
C ARG A 312 4.17 25.00 6.76
N ASN A 313 5.14 25.47 5.96
CA ASN A 313 4.92 26.16 4.70
C ASN A 313 4.03 25.36 3.74
N VAL A 314 3.15 26.08 3.05
CA VAL A 314 2.43 25.58 1.88
C VAL A 314 3.00 26.25 0.64
N ILE A 315 3.50 25.45 -0.30
CA ILE A 315 4.06 25.94 -1.57
C ILE A 315 3.33 25.30 -2.74
N LEU A 316 2.76 26.15 -3.59
CA LEU A 316 2.04 25.75 -4.79
C LEU A 316 2.88 26.13 -6.01
N GLY A 317 3.27 25.14 -6.82
CA GLY A 317 4.06 25.31 -8.02
C GLY A 317 5.46 25.79 -7.70
N GLU A 318 6.28 24.94 -7.07
CA GLU A 318 7.62 25.35 -6.64
C GLU A 318 8.58 25.58 -7.82
N ASN A 319 8.81 24.55 -8.63
CA ASN A 319 9.40 24.65 -9.97
C ASN A 319 8.48 24.01 -11.02
N GLY A 320 7.46 23.28 -10.55
CA GLY A 320 6.47 22.59 -11.36
C GLY A 320 5.17 23.37 -11.51
N LYS A 321 4.09 22.63 -11.79
CA LYS A 321 2.74 23.19 -12.00
C LYS A 321 1.81 22.75 -10.88
N ALA A 322 1.08 23.70 -10.30
CA ALA A 322 0.04 23.41 -9.31
C ALA A 322 -1.33 23.93 -9.76
N THR A 323 -2.36 23.12 -9.54
CA THR A 323 -3.75 23.55 -9.59
C THR A 323 -4.40 23.25 -8.25
N VAL A 324 -4.84 24.29 -7.54
CA VAL A 324 -5.51 24.14 -6.24
C VAL A 324 -6.92 24.69 -6.33
N ASN A 325 -7.90 23.85 -6.03
CA ASN A 325 -9.31 24.18 -6.06
C ASN A 325 -9.91 23.98 -4.67
N LEU A 326 -10.32 25.07 -4.02
CA LEU A 326 -10.97 25.07 -2.72
C LEU A 326 -12.41 25.56 -2.91
N SER A 327 -13.39 24.68 -2.78
CA SER A 327 -14.82 25.01 -2.93
C SER A 327 -15.66 24.73 -1.67
N GLY A 328 -15.08 24.07 -0.67
CA GLY A 328 -15.68 23.81 0.64
C GLY A 328 -14.66 23.27 1.64
N GLY A 329 -15.04 23.17 2.91
CA GLY A 329 -14.16 22.68 3.98
C GLY A 329 -13.24 23.74 4.59
N GLN A 330 -12.37 23.32 5.51
CA GLN A 330 -11.38 24.19 6.17
C GLN A 330 -9.95 23.82 5.75
N LEU A 331 -9.16 24.82 5.34
CA LEU A 331 -7.71 24.71 5.21
C LEU A 331 -7.06 25.58 6.27
N ASN A 332 -6.47 24.95 7.28
CA ASN A 332 -5.74 25.61 8.36
C ASN A 332 -4.24 25.47 8.12
N MET A 333 -3.57 26.61 8.01
CA MET A 333 -2.12 26.70 7.98
C MET A 333 -1.67 27.25 9.33
N ASN A 334 -1.12 26.37 10.16
CA ASN A 334 -0.54 26.71 11.44
C ASN A 334 0.99 26.77 11.28
N THR A 335 1.42 27.78 10.54
CA THR A 335 2.80 27.92 10.09
C THR A 335 3.65 28.59 11.16
N THR A 336 4.68 27.91 11.64
CA THR A 336 5.74 28.54 12.43
C THR A 336 6.88 28.96 11.48
N GLY A 337 6.95 30.22 11.05
CA GLY A 337 7.99 30.68 10.12
C GLY A 337 7.78 32.03 9.42
N THR A 338 8.76 32.45 8.60
CA THR A 338 8.81 33.74 7.88
C THR A 338 8.13 33.72 6.50
N VAL A 339 7.89 32.55 5.90
CA VAL A 339 7.19 32.39 4.60
C VAL A 339 6.19 31.25 4.73
N ASN A 340 4.90 31.58 4.74
CA ASN A 340 3.86 30.66 5.20
C ASN A 340 3.03 30.07 4.04
N PHE A 341 2.87 30.81 2.95
CA PHE A 341 2.05 30.43 1.80
C PHE A 341 2.59 31.05 0.50
N VAL A 342 2.87 30.25 -0.52
CA VAL A 342 3.41 30.70 -1.81
C VAL A 342 2.62 30.12 -2.98
N VAL A 343 2.29 30.97 -3.95
CA VAL A 343 1.60 30.60 -5.20
C VAL A 343 2.50 30.98 -6.38
N GLY A 344 3.11 29.97 -7.01
CA GLY A 344 4.18 30.15 -7.99
C GLY A 344 5.48 30.54 -7.28
N ASN A 345 6.32 29.56 -6.97
CA ASN A 345 7.67 29.80 -6.45
C ASN A 345 8.68 29.69 -7.60
N PHE A 346 9.91 30.19 -7.41
CA PHE A 346 11.11 30.01 -8.24
C PHE A 346 11.00 29.79 -9.77
N GLY A 347 11.82 30.52 -10.55
CA GLY A 347 12.12 30.15 -11.94
C GLY A 347 10.88 30.01 -12.83
N THR A 348 10.53 28.76 -13.19
CA THR A 348 9.39 28.39 -14.07
C THR A 348 8.15 27.90 -13.32
N GLY A 349 8.13 27.95 -11.99
CA GLY A 349 7.00 27.49 -11.18
C GLY A 349 5.71 28.24 -11.52
N GLN A 350 4.64 27.49 -11.69
CA GLN A 350 3.32 28.02 -12.05
C GLN A 350 2.27 27.44 -11.12
N ALA A 351 1.38 28.29 -10.62
CA ALA A 351 0.27 27.83 -9.81
C ALA A 351 -1.01 28.62 -10.10
N THR A 352 -2.11 27.89 -10.12
CA THR A 352 -3.47 28.45 -10.10
C THR A 352 -4.11 28.09 -8.78
N LEU A 353 -4.60 29.08 -8.05
CA LEU A 353 -5.37 28.92 -6.82
C LEU A 353 -6.79 29.45 -7.04
N ASN A 354 -7.77 28.56 -6.99
CA ASN A 354 -9.19 28.87 -7.08
C ASN A 354 -9.83 28.70 -5.70
N ILE A 355 -10.42 29.76 -5.16
CA ILE A 355 -11.18 29.74 -3.91
C ILE A 355 -12.61 30.17 -4.22
N SER A 356 -13.58 29.35 -3.83
CA SER A 356 -15.00 29.56 -4.14
C SER A 356 -15.90 28.87 -3.11
N GLY A 357 -17.22 29.04 -3.27
CA GLY A 357 -18.20 28.32 -2.47
C GLY A 357 -18.08 28.62 -0.98
N THR A 358 -17.97 27.57 -0.16
CA THR A 358 -17.92 27.64 1.30
C THR A 358 -16.53 27.34 1.86
N ALA A 359 -15.49 27.42 1.04
CA ALA A 359 -14.12 27.21 1.50
C ALA A 359 -13.71 28.24 2.56
N ASP A 360 -13.17 27.76 3.68
CA ASP A 360 -12.62 28.58 4.76
C ASP A 360 -11.10 28.37 4.83
N VAL A 361 -10.34 29.39 4.43
CA VAL A 361 -8.88 29.35 4.38
C VAL A 361 -8.32 30.21 5.49
N ARG A 362 -7.63 29.58 6.42
CA ARG A 362 -7.06 30.23 7.60
C ARG A 362 -5.54 30.21 7.54
N LEU A 363 -4.99 31.39 7.24
CA LEU A 363 -3.57 31.69 7.33
C LEU A 363 -3.28 32.21 8.74
N MET A 364 -2.81 31.34 9.65
CA MET A 364 -2.48 31.75 11.01
C MET A 364 -0.96 32.01 11.11
N ASN A 365 -0.60 33.15 11.69
CA ASN A 365 0.77 33.49 12.11
C ASN A 365 0.98 33.13 13.58
#